data_AF-A0A0F2NDR0-F1
#
_entry.id   AF-A0A0F2NDR0-F1
#
_cell.length_a   1.000
_cell.length_b   1.000
_cell.length_c   1.000
_cell.angle_alpha   90.00
_cell.angle_beta   90.00
_cell.angle_gamma   90.00
#
_symmetry.space_group_name_H-M   'P 1'
#
loop_
_entity.id
_entity.type
_entity.pdbx_description
1 polymer ?
#
loop_
_entity_poly.entity_id
_entity_poly.type
_entity_poly.pdbx_seq_one_letter_code
_entity_poly.pdbx_strand_id
1 'polypeptide(L)'
;MEKTGLCYEYVDLLRDYLESPEELDLYNASLLGKEFIRKGIGPEDIIEMHYKSIRKIFEEICPADEKDAFLKSFRILLEVMMAYGMAYKHYLDSVVPGSGR
;
A
#
# COMPACT_ATOMS: atom_id res chain seq x y z
N MET A 1 -3.40 -9.10 -16.11
CA MET A 1 -1.93 -8.93 -16.28
C MET A 1 -1.43 -7.75 -15.44
N GLU A 2 -2.12 -6.59 -15.43
CA GLU A 2 -1.70 -5.41 -14.62
C GLU A 2 -1.83 -5.56 -13.10
N LYS A 3 -2.91 -6.19 -12.58
CA LYS A 3 -3.05 -6.48 -11.13
C LYS A 3 -1.85 -7.29 -10.58
N THR A 4 -1.29 -8.19 -11.40
CA THR A 4 -0.15 -9.03 -11.01
C THR A 4 1.13 -8.20 -10.85
N GLY A 5 1.36 -7.19 -11.70
CA GLY A 5 2.53 -6.31 -11.62
C GLY A 5 2.56 -5.47 -10.34
N LEU A 6 1.42 -4.90 -9.95
CA LEU A 6 1.31 -4.09 -8.73
C LEU A 6 1.47 -4.90 -7.44
N CYS A 7 1.04 -6.17 -7.44
CA CYS A 7 1.33 -7.06 -6.33
C CYS A 7 2.85 -7.27 -6.15
N TYR A 8 3.61 -7.34 -7.25
CA TYR A 8 5.07 -7.42 -7.18
C TYR A 8 5.68 -6.10 -6.68
N GLU A 9 5.23 -4.96 -7.21
CA GLU A 9 5.68 -3.64 -6.73
C GLU A 9 5.39 -3.44 -5.23
N TYR A 10 4.23 -3.87 -4.74
CA TYR A 10 3.87 -3.76 -3.34
C TYR A 10 4.72 -4.66 -2.43
N VAL A 11 4.92 -5.92 -2.81
CA VAL A 11 5.71 -6.85 -1.98
C VAL A 11 7.17 -6.44 -1.95
N ASP A 12 7.72 -5.93 -3.05
CA ASP A 12 9.10 -5.45 -3.11
C ASP A 12 9.26 -4.18 -2.27
N LEU A 13 8.35 -3.21 -2.41
CA LEU A 13 8.31 -2.03 -1.54
C LEU A 13 8.22 -2.40 -0.05
N LEU A 14 7.36 -3.37 0.29
CA LEU A 14 7.22 -3.83 1.66
C LEU A 14 8.49 -4.52 2.15
N ARG A 15 9.15 -5.32 1.30
CA ARG A 15 10.40 -5.99 1.63
C ARG A 15 11.51 -4.96 1.91
N ASP A 16 11.70 -4.01 1.00
CA ASP A 16 12.72 -2.96 1.13
C ASP A 16 12.52 -2.16 2.44
N TYR A 17 11.29 -1.77 2.73
CA TYR A 17 10.95 -1.06 3.96
C TYR A 17 11.23 -1.87 5.23
N LEU A 18 10.98 -3.18 5.20
CA LEU A 18 11.19 -4.03 6.37
C LEU A 18 12.67 -4.30 6.63
N GLU A 19 13.49 -4.36 5.59
CA GLU A 19 14.94 -4.54 5.68
C GLU A 19 15.62 -3.25 6.16
N SER A 20 15.31 -2.11 5.54
CA SER A 20 15.89 -0.81 5.88
C SER A 20 14.84 0.30 5.73
N PRO A 21 14.07 0.61 6.79
CA PRO A 21 13.00 1.59 6.71
C PRO A 21 13.50 3.00 6.37
N GLU A 22 13.16 3.51 5.18
CA GLU A 22 13.53 4.85 4.72
C GLU A 22 12.29 5.74 4.45
N GLU A 23 12.48 7.07 4.47
CA GLU A 23 11.40 8.00 4.08
C GLU A 23 10.99 7.83 2.61
N LEU A 24 11.92 7.39 1.76
CA LEU A 24 11.67 7.14 0.35
C LEU A 24 10.65 6.01 0.14
N ASP A 25 10.65 4.97 0.99
CA ASP A 25 9.67 3.89 0.92
C ASP A 25 8.27 4.38 1.24
N LEU A 26 8.12 5.24 2.26
CA LEU A 26 6.85 5.85 2.59
C LEU A 26 6.37 6.76 1.45
N TYR A 27 7.27 7.51 0.83
CA TYR A 27 6.93 8.28 -0.36
C TYR A 27 6.43 7.39 -1.51
N ASN A 28 7.12 6.27 -1.79
CA ASN A 28 6.71 5.31 -2.80
C ASN A 28 5.36 4.64 -2.47
N ALA A 29 5.12 4.32 -1.20
CA ALA A 29 3.83 3.85 -0.70
C ALA A 29 2.71 4.87 -0.99
N SER A 30 2.98 6.15 -0.78
CA SER A 30 2.05 7.24 -1.06
C SER A 30 1.74 7.37 -2.56
N LEU A 31 2.74 7.19 -3.43
CA LEU A 31 2.55 7.17 -4.88
C LEU A 31 1.69 5.98 -5.32
N LEU A 32 1.96 4.80 -4.77
CA LEU A 32 1.20 3.57 -5.06
C LEU A 32 -0.26 3.70 -4.63
N GLY A 33 -0.52 4.26 -3.45
CA GLY A 33 -1.88 4.56 -2.98
C GLY A 33 -2.68 5.46 -3.94
N LYS A 34 -2.03 6.46 -4.55
CA LYS A 34 -2.66 7.31 -5.57
C LYS A 34 -2.90 6.57 -6.89
N GLU A 35 -1.97 5.70 -7.27
CA GLU A 35 -2.07 4.91 -8.51
C GLU A 35 -3.22 3.88 -8.45
N PHE A 36 -3.48 3.31 -7.28
CA PHE A 36 -4.58 2.37 -7.09
C PHE A 36 -5.95 2.95 -7.48
N ILE A 37 -6.19 4.23 -7.22
CA ILE A 37 -7.41 4.92 -7.70
C ILE A 37 -7.48 4.94 -9.22
N ARG A 38 -6.38 5.29 -9.90
CA ARG A 38 -6.33 5.36 -11.37
C ARG A 38 -6.57 3.99 -12.00
N LYS A 39 -6.14 2.93 -11.32
CA LYS A 39 -6.29 1.54 -11.76
C LYS A 39 -7.56 0.86 -11.24
N GLY A 40 -8.44 1.58 -10.53
CA GLY A 40 -9.70 1.06 -10.02
C GLY A 40 -9.54 -0.06 -8.99
N ILE A 41 -8.44 -0.06 -8.23
CA ILE A 41 -8.17 -1.05 -7.18
C ILE A 41 -8.80 -0.57 -5.88
N GLY A 42 -9.73 -1.35 -5.34
CA GLY A 42 -10.44 -1.01 -4.11
C GLY A 42 -9.61 -1.21 -2.84
N PRO A 43 -10.02 -0.60 -1.71
CA PRO A 43 -9.36 -0.80 -0.42
C PRO A 43 -9.27 -2.28 -0.02
N GLU A 44 -10.30 -3.08 -0.30
CA GLU A 44 -10.33 -4.52 -0.02
C GLU A 44 -9.24 -5.30 -0.76
N ASP A 45 -8.97 -4.96 -2.02
CA ASP A 45 -7.88 -5.55 -2.81
C ASP A 45 -6.51 -5.15 -2.22
N ILE A 46 -6.37 -3.92 -1.73
CA ILE A 46 -5.14 -3.41 -1.10
C ILE A 46 -4.87 -4.15 0.21
N ILE A 47 -5.89 -4.36 1.05
CA ILE A 47 -5.75 -5.13 2.30
C ILE A 47 -5.36 -6.57 1.99
N GLU A 48 -5.99 -7.20 1.00
CA GLU A 48 -5.65 -8.58 0.60
C GLU A 48 -4.22 -8.67 0.04
N MET A 49 -3.80 -7.68 -0.75
CA MET A 49 -2.44 -7.58 -1.28
C MET A 49 -1.41 -7.46 -0.15
N HIS A 50 -1.67 -6.61 0.85
CA HIS A 50 -0.83 -6.48 2.03
C HIS A 50 -0.72 -7.80 2.81
N TYR A 51 -1.85 -8.45 3.07
CA TYR A 51 -1.91 -9.75 3.76
C TYR A 51 -1.10 -10.83 3.02
N LYS A 52 -1.25 -10.94 1.70
CA LYS A 52 -0.49 -11.91 0.89
C LYS A 52 1.00 -11.58 0.88
N SER A 53 1.36 -10.30 0.81
CA SER A 53 2.75 -9.85 0.79
C SER A 53 3.46 -10.18 2.10
N ILE A 54 2.84 -9.89 3.25
CA ILE A 54 3.47 -10.20 4.53
C ILE A 54 3.63 -11.69 4.77
N ARG A 55 2.63 -12.50 4.37
CA ARG A 55 2.75 -13.96 4.45
C ARG A 55 3.92 -14.48 3.63
N LYS A 56 4.11 -13.96 2.42
CA LYS A 56 5.25 -14.32 1.59
C LYS A 56 6.57 -13.93 2.24
N ILE A 57 6.66 -12.72 2.81
CA ILE A 57 7.88 -12.25 3.50
C ILE A 57 8.19 -13.10 4.74
N PHE A 58 7.18 -13.59 5.47
CA PHE A 58 7.39 -14.47 6.62
C PHE A 58 8.01 -15.81 6.24
N GLU A 59 7.81 -16.28 5.00
CA GLU A 59 8.50 -17.47 4.48
C GLU A 59 9.99 -17.18 4.18
N GLU A 60 10.40 -15.91 4.11
CA GLU A 60 11.73 -15.44 3.73
C GLU A 60 12.59 -14.95 4.93
N ILE A 61 12.00 -14.69 6.11
CA ILE A 61 12.69 -14.12 7.29
C ILE A 61 12.78 -15.08 8.49
N CYS A 62 13.57 -14.71 9.51
CA CYS A 62 13.65 -15.49 10.75
C CYS A 62 12.34 -15.35 11.56
N PRO A 63 11.81 -16.44 12.16
CA PRO A 63 10.60 -16.38 12.99
C PRO A 63 10.69 -15.40 14.17
N ALA A 64 11.89 -15.13 14.67
CA ALA A 64 12.10 -14.15 15.74
C ALA A 64 11.76 -12.71 15.32
N ASP A 65 11.84 -12.41 14.03
CA ASP A 65 11.63 -11.06 13.47
C ASP A 65 10.19 -10.84 12.99
N GLU A 66 9.38 -11.90 12.84
CA GLU A 66 8.01 -11.84 12.31
C GLU A 66 7.11 -10.83 13.03
N LYS A 67 7.20 -10.75 14.36
CA LYS A 67 6.37 -9.82 15.14
C LYS A 67 6.70 -8.36 14.84
N ASP A 68 7.99 -8.04 14.74
CA ASP A 68 8.44 -6.67 14.43
C ASP A 68 8.12 -6.32 12.99
N ALA A 69 8.37 -7.25 12.06
CA ALA A 69 8.00 -7.13 10.65
C ALA A 69 6.49 -6.91 10.49
N PHE A 70 5.65 -7.65 11.22
CA PHE A 70 4.20 -7.45 11.24
C PHE A 70 3.82 -6.03 11.61
N LEU A 71 4.33 -5.51 12.73
CA LEU A 71 3.98 -4.17 13.21
C LEU A 71 4.51 -3.07 12.28
N LYS A 72 5.73 -3.22 11.76
CA LYS A 72 6.33 -2.26 10.82
C LYS A 72 5.57 -2.21 9.49
N SER A 73 5.08 -3.35 9.00
CA SER A 73 4.34 -3.42 7.73
C SER A 73 3.12 -2.50 7.69
N PHE A 74 2.44 -2.30 8.82
CA PHE A 74 1.29 -1.40 8.90
C PHE A 74 1.64 0.07 8.63
N ARG A 75 2.91 0.48 8.74
CA ARG A 75 3.33 1.83 8.35
C ARG A 75 3.19 2.04 6.83
N ILE A 76 3.61 1.05 6.04
CA ILE A 76 3.40 1.06 4.59
C ILE A 76 1.90 1.02 4.26
N LEU A 77 1.15 0.14 4.92
CA LEU A 77 -0.30 0.07 4.68
C LEU A 77 -1.00 1.38 5.02
N LEU A 78 -0.65 2.02 6.14
CA LEU A 78 -1.22 3.28 6.56
C LEU A 78 -0.92 4.37 5.53
N GLU A 79 0.32 4.49 5.06
CA GLU A 79 0.71 5.49 4.07
C GLU A 79 -0.03 5.29 2.73
N VAL A 80 -0.12 4.05 2.25
CA VAL A 80 -0.92 3.68 1.07
C VAL A 80 -2.38 4.11 1.26
N MET A 81 -2.98 3.76 2.40
CA MET A 81 -4.41 4.02 2.65
C MET A 81 -4.72 5.50 2.88
N MET A 82 -3.80 6.26 3.47
CA MET A 82 -3.92 7.72 3.59
C MET A 82 -3.89 8.38 2.21
N ALA A 83 -2.91 8.02 1.38
CA ALA A 83 -2.80 8.55 0.03
C ALA A 83 -3.99 8.15 -0.86
N TYR A 84 -4.44 6.90 -0.76
CA TYR A 84 -5.64 6.39 -1.41
C TYR A 84 -6.87 7.19 -1.01
N GLY A 85 -7.10 7.38 0.30
CA GLY A 85 -8.25 8.12 0.81
C GLY A 85 -8.28 9.59 0.37
N MET A 86 -7.11 10.25 0.31
CA MET A 86 -7.01 11.61 -0.23
C MET A 86 -7.32 11.66 -1.73
N ALA A 87 -6.74 10.76 -2.52
CA ALA A 87 -6.97 10.68 -3.95
C ALA A 87 -8.44 10.33 -4.28
N TYR A 88 -9.06 9.47 -3.48
CA TYR A 88 -10.47 9.11 -3.63
C TYR A 88 -11.40 10.31 -3.35
N LYS A 89 -11.14 11.08 -2.28
CA LYS A 89 -11.90 12.32 -2.01
C LYS A 89 -11.78 13.29 -3.17
N HIS A 90 -10.56 13.54 -3.64
CA HIS A 90 -10.32 14.41 -4.78
C HIS A 90 -11.04 13.93 -6.05
N TYR A 91 -11.02 12.61 -6.30
CA TYR A 91 -11.77 12.01 -7.39
C TYR A 91 -13.27 12.31 -7.25
N LEU A 92 -13.89 12.02 -6.10
CA LEU A 92 -15.30 12.30 -5.86
C LEU A 92 -15.65 13.79 -6.07
N ASP A 93 -14.84 14.71 -5.57
CA ASP A 93 -15.04 16.16 -5.75
C ASP A 93 -14.94 16.57 -7.22
N SER A 94 -14.07 15.92 -8.00
CA SER A 94 -13.89 16.21 -9.44
C SER A 94 -15.01 15.62 -10.32
N VAL A 95 -15.65 14.53 -9.89
CA VAL A 95 -16.68 13.82 -10.68
C VAL A 95 -18.10 14.28 -10.30
N VAL A 96 -18.28 14.93 -9.14
CA VAL A 96 -19.58 15.46 -8.68
C VAL A 96 -19.58 16.99 -8.80
N PRO A 97 -20.20 17.59 -9.83
CA PRO A 97 -20.33 19.05 -9.89
C PRO A 97 -21.30 19.52 -8.79
N GLY A 98 -20.78 20.24 -7.78
CA GLY A 98 -21.61 21.00 -6.83
C GLY A 98 -21.62 20.56 -5.36
N SER A 99 -20.69 19.72 -4.89
CA SER A 99 -20.56 19.38 -3.46
C SER A 99 -19.71 20.34 -2.62
N GLY A 100 -19.31 21.49 -3.18
CA GLY A 100 -18.78 22.61 -2.39
C GLY A 100 -19.90 23.21 -1.54
N ARG A 101 -19.97 22.81 -0.26
CA ARG A 101 -20.60 23.63 0.77
C ARG A 101 -19.61 24.66 1.28
#